data_AF-A0A2V7D7G2-F1
#
_entry.id   AF-A0A2V7D7G2-F1
#
_cell.length_a   1.000
_cell.length_b   1.000
_cell.length_c   1.000
_cell.angle_alpha   90.00
_cell.angle_beta   90.00
_cell.angle_gamma   90.00
#
_symmetry.space_group_name_H-M   'P 1'
#
loop_
_entity.id
_entity.type
_entity.pdbx_description
1 polymer ?
#
loop_
_entity_poly.entity_id
_entity_poly.type
_entity_poly.pdbx_seq_one_letter_code
_entity_poly.pdbx_strand_id
1 'polypeptide(L)'
;MIQRLLRITTILGLIALIGGLGRADVLRADDDRDRDGRRPPQVLPSGFESTDRLLDDVERAERAPLYSAWIVESSRFMNVPFGSFQPDKAGLNTTVNLPVNVGIIEGPDGTLTLYDSGWKQLAYIFDWNTSCCWDGIRHQLTAIGHDPTQVTRIVLGHGHWDHAGQLSEFPDAVVYIQKEELKQIDFFLHYPVDFNAGHIRAVNTVNPLTGAQVGPPAQACARSPVCGYPPQTVQEILGKVLSGKARIVDGRHEIARGLVIHPAFRGHTYGSQLLQVNTARGQIVFGSDTYSSWTGIRDWLVANIQQTDTIQQFLAYEKCYVLTSRLNSFNNCVAAHEPTAYTNDYPLTANWWNIPNGNCSRAAELILAPGKTTHVPASPNKILCVNSTPPPHPISP
;
A
#
# COMPACT_ATOMS: atom_id res chain seq x y z
N MET A 1 4.36 -84.08 34.31
CA MET A 1 5.65 -84.80 34.25
C MET A 1 6.74 -83.78 33.90
N ILE A 2 7.67 -83.56 34.84
CA ILE A 2 9.08 -83.21 34.62
C ILE A 2 9.38 -81.81 34.04
N GLN A 3 9.76 -80.92 34.97
CA GLN A 3 10.73 -79.83 34.82
C GLN A 3 12.08 -80.33 34.28
N ARG A 4 12.84 -79.48 33.57
CA ARG A 4 14.31 -79.24 33.67
C ARG A 4 14.74 -78.31 32.50
N LEU A 5 15.70 -77.38 32.54
CA LEU A 5 16.44 -76.64 33.58
C LEU A 5 17.44 -75.71 32.81
N LEU A 6 17.70 -74.46 33.29
CA LEU A 6 18.94 -73.63 33.16
C LEU A 6 19.39 -73.12 31.76
N ARG A 7 20.11 -71.98 31.54
CA ARG A 7 20.85 -70.97 32.35
C ARG A 7 21.09 -69.73 31.42
N ILE A 8 20.77 -68.48 31.81
CA ILE A 8 21.66 -67.41 32.37
C ILE A 8 22.50 -66.58 31.34
N THR A 9 22.12 -65.29 31.19
CA THR A 9 22.90 -64.01 30.96
C THR A 9 23.77 -63.80 29.70
N THR A 10 23.97 -62.62 29.05
CA THR A 10 23.50 -61.21 29.07
C THR A 10 24.07 -60.51 27.79
N ILE A 11 23.51 -59.33 27.42
CA ILE A 11 24.15 -58.14 26.77
C ILE A 11 23.71 -57.78 25.32
N LEU A 12 22.92 -56.69 25.28
CA LEU A 12 22.82 -55.54 24.34
C LEU A 12 22.91 -55.70 22.81
N GLY A 13 21.96 -55.02 22.13
CA GLY A 13 22.25 -54.31 20.89
C GLY A 13 21.05 -54.13 19.95
N LEU A 14 20.54 -52.90 19.86
CA LEU A 14 19.61 -52.40 18.83
C LEU A 14 20.00 -52.84 17.40
N ILE A 15 19.01 -53.04 16.52
CA ILE A 15 18.84 -52.32 15.25
C ILE A 15 17.43 -52.60 14.68
N ALA A 16 16.76 -51.52 14.31
CA ALA A 16 15.41 -51.45 13.79
C ALA A 16 15.28 -51.95 12.35
N LEU A 17 14.16 -52.60 12.03
CA LEU A 17 13.70 -52.81 10.66
C LEU A 17 12.54 -51.84 10.37
N ILE A 18 12.79 -50.89 9.48
CA ILE A 18 11.78 -50.12 8.75
C ILE A 18 11.89 -50.56 7.29
N GLY A 19 10.76 -50.85 6.64
CA GLY A 19 10.73 -51.05 5.20
C GLY A 19 9.35 -51.34 4.65
N GLY A 20 8.64 -50.28 4.23
CA GLY A 20 7.75 -50.34 3.05
C GLY A 20 6.25 -50.48 3.28
N LEU A 21 5.57 -49.34 3.48
CA LEU A 21 4.26 -49.10 2.85
C LEU A 21 4.27 -47.68 2.30
N GLY A 22 4.20 -47.57 0.97
CA GLY A 22 4.27 -46.33 0.23
C GLY A 22 3.15 -45.36 0.64
N ARG A 23 3.54 -44.14 0.99
CA ARG A 23 2.64 -43.00 0.95
C ARG A 23 2.63 -42.48 -0.48
N ALA A 24 1.44 -42.28 -1.03
CA ALA A 24 1.26 -41.47 -2.22
C ALA A 24 1.84 -40.08 -1.95
N ASP A 25 2.90 -39.72 -2.67
CA ASP A 25 3.42 -38.36 -2.71
C ASP A 25 2.39 -37.46 -3.41
N VAL A 26 1.50 -36.87 -2.62
CA VAL A 26 0.66 -35.75 -3.05
C VAL A 26 1.51 -34.50 -2.89
N LEU A 27 2.09 -34.03 -3.99
CA LEU A 27 2.61 -32.67 -4.22
C LEU A 27 2.96 -31.90 -2.93
N ARG A 28 4.09 -32.25 -2.31
CA ARG A 28 4.72 -31.38 -1.31
C ARG A 28 5.70 -30.48 -2.04
N ALA A 29 5.29 -29.22 -2.23
CA ALA A 29 6.24 -28.14 -2.43
C ALA A 29 6.98 -27.95 -1.10
N ASP A 30 8.00 -28.77 -0.90
CA ASP A 30 8.91 -28.72 0.23
C ASP A 30 10.16 -27.98 -0.24
N ASP A 31 10.40 -26.79 0.31
CA ASP A 31 11.72 -26.19 0.29
C ASP A 31 11.97 -25.51 1.64
N ASP A 32 12.54 -26.33 2.53
CA ASP A 32 12.74 -26.05 3.94
C ASP A 32 14.01 -25.23 4.16
N ARG A 33 13.91 -24.06 4.81
CA ARG A 33 14.69 -23.68 6.03
C ARG A 33 13.99 -22.62 6.90
N ASP A 34 12.68 -22.45 6.78
CA ASP A 34 11.87 -21.73 7.79
C ASP A 34 10.93 -22.75 8.44
N ARG A 35 11.21 -23.09 9.71
CA ARG A 35 10.57 -24.18 10.46
C ARG A 35 9.12 -23.90 10.87
N ASP A 36 8.31 -23.31 10.01
CA ASP A 36 6.86 -23.40 10.15
C ASP A 36 6.13 -23.98 8.93
N GLY A 37 6.83 -24.19 7.79
CA GLY A 37 6.46 -25.12 6.73
C GLY A 37 5.02 -25.01 6.19
N ARG A 38 4.38 -23.84 6.30
CA ARG A 38 2.94 -23.68 6.01
C ARG A 38 2.59 -22.58 5.02
N ARG A 39 3.55 -21.83 4.45
CA ARG A 39 3.25 -20.67 3.58
C ARG A 39 4.04 -20.65 2.27
N PRO A 40 3.55 -19.93 1.23
CA PRO A 40 4.08 -20.01 -0.12
C PRO A 40 5.56 -19.59 -0.20
N PRO A 41 6.37 -20.23 -1.05
CA PRO A 41 7.81 -19.96 -1.21
C PRO A 41 8.14 -18.56 -1.78
N GLN A 42 7.16 -17.66 -1.87
CA GLN A 42 7.25 -16.36 -2.54
C GLN A 42 7.39 -15.17 -1.57
N VAL A 43 7.36 -15.39 -0.25
CA VAL A 43 7.59 -14.34 0.75
C VAL A 43 9.08 -14.34 1.15
N LEU A 44 9.78 -13.22 0.95
CA LEU A 44 11.12 -13.04 1.52
C LEU A 44 11.05 -13.20 3.06
N PRO A 45 12.07 -13.73 3.74
CA PRO A 45 12.02 -13.90 5.20
C PRO A 45 11.69 -12.61 5.96
N SER A 46 12.15 -11.45 5.49
CA SER A 46 11.80 -10.15 6.08
C SER A 46 10.36 -9.70 5.82
N GLY A 47 9.68 -10.27 4.83
CA GLY A 47 8.28 -10.04 4.52
C GLY A 47 7.31 -10.95 5.28
N PHE A 48 7.84 -11.98 5.95
CA PHE A 48 7.03 -13.00 6.61
C PHE A 48 6.54 -12.56 7.98
N GLU A 49 5.23 -12.59 8.17
CA GLU A 49 4.56 -12.32 9.44
C GLU A 49 3.48 -13.37 9.71
N SER A 50 3.65 -14.14 10.79
CA SER A 50 2.65 -15.10 11.24
C SER A 50 1.46 -14.38 11.88
N THR A 51 0.30 -15.05 11.92
CA THR A 51 -0.91 -14.53 12.57
C THR A 51 -0.65 -14.18 14.04
N ASP A 52 0.10 -15.02 14.77
CA ASP A 52 0.46 -14.76 16.17
C ASP A 52 1.30 -13.49 16.31
N ARG A 53 2.27 -13.25 15.42
CA ARG A 53 3.07 -12.01 15.44
C ARG A 53 2.22 -10.76 15.18
N LEU A 54 1.26 -10.85 14.25
CA LEU A 54 0.32 -9.77 13.97
C LEU A 54 -0.59 -9.50 15.17
N LEU A 55 -1.09 -10.54 15.84
CA LEU A 55 -1.90 -10.39 17.05
C LEU A 55 -1.08 -9.81 18.22
N ASP A 56 0.17 -10.22 18.37
CA ASP A 56 1.09 -9.63 19.34
C ASP A 56 1.33 -8.13 19.06
N ASP A 57 1.35 -7.73 17.80
CA ASP A 57 1.42 -6.31 17.40
C ASP A 57 0.17 -5.54 17.77
N VAL A 58 -1.01 -6.13 17.57
CA VAL A 58 -2.27 -5.55 18.04
C VAL A 58 -2.23 -5.37 19.55
N GLU A 59 -1.83 -6.38 20.32
CA GLU A 59 -1.76 -6.30 21.79
C GLU A 59 -0.77 -5.26 22.30
N ARG A 60 0.38 -5.11 21.64
CA ARG A 60 1.35 -4.05 21.94
C ARG A 60 0.78 -2.68 21.61
N ALA A 61 0.15 -2.54 20.45
CA ALA A 61 -0.43 -1.29 19.98
C ALA A 61 -1.61 -0.83 20.85
N GLU A 62 -2.45 -1.74 21.37
CA GLU A 62 -3.55 -1.44 22.29
C GLU A 62 -3.09 -0.72 23.58
N ARG A 63 -1.81 -0.84 23.96
CA ARG A 63 -1.19 -0.17 25.12
C ARG A 63 -0.46 1.13 24.75
N ALA A 64 -0.47 1.50 23.48
CA ALA A 64 0.15 2.70 22.95
C ALA A 64 -0.83 3.88 22.94
N PRO A 65 -0.35 5.11 22.68
CA PRO A 65 -1.24 6.25 22.48
C PRO A 65 -2.26 6.01 21.35
N LEU A 66 -3.40 6.67 21.47
CA LEU A 66 -4.43 6.67 20.42
C LEU A 66 -4.19 7.83 19.47
N TYR A 67 -4.29 7.54 18.18
CA TYR A 67 -4.12 8.51 17.10
C TYR A 67 -5.48 8.92 16.53
N SER A 68 -5.54 10.15 16.03
CA SER A 68 -6.61 10.57 15.11
C SER A 68 -6.19 10.28 13.67
N ALA A 69 -7.15 10.05 12.78
CA ALA A 69 -6.87 9.76 11.39
C ALA A 69 -7.89 10.38 10.42
N TRP A 70 -7.38 10.83 9.29
CA TRP A 70 -8.13 11.37 8.14
C TRP A 70 -7.58 10.80 6.84
N ILE A 71 -8.32 10.99 5.76
CA ILE A 71 -7.79 10.91 4.40
C ILE A 71 -8.14 12.18 3.63
N VAL A 72 -7.30 12.49 2.64
CA VAL A 72 -7.59 13.49 1.61
C VAL A 72 -7.39 12.89 0.23
N GLU A 73 -8.19 13.33 -0.74
CA GLU A 73 -8.06 12.96 -2.14
C GLU A 73 -7.06 13.90 -2.82
N SER A 74 -5.85 13.41 -3.07
CA SER A 74 -4.79 14.14 -3.79
C SER A 74 -5.20 14.51 -5.21
N SER A 75 -5.82 13.56 -5.90
CA SER A 75 -6.26 13.64 -7.30
C SER A 75 -7.24 12.50 -7.60
N ARG A 76 -7.76 12.41 -8.82
CA ARG A 76 -8.70 11.34 -9.22
C ARG A 76 -8.45 10.86 -10.64
N PHE A 77 -8.26 9.55 -10.78
CA PHE A 77 -8.33 8.88 -12.07
C PHE A 77 -9.74 8.91 -12.61
N MET A 78 -9.87 9.29 -13.88
CA MET A 78 -11.16 9.37 -14.55
C MET A 78 -11.28 8.30 -15.61
N ASN A 79 -12.48 7.73 -15.73
CA ASN A 79 -12.86 6.80 -16.79
C ASN A 79 -11.94 5.57 -16.91
N VAL A 80 -11.42 5.06 -15.80
CA VAL A 80 -10.58 3.85 -15.79
C VAL A 80 -11.43 2.66 -16.25
N PRO A 81 -11.04 1.89 -17.27
CA PRO A 81 -11.76 0.68 -17.64
C PRO A 81 -11.84 -0.27 -16.45
N PHE A 82 -13.05 -0.67 -16.04
CA PHE A 82 -13.23 -1.42 -14.79
C PHE A 82 -12.39 -2.70 -14.78
N GLY A 83 -12.36 -3.43 -15.90
CA GLY A 83 -11.55 -4.66 -16.04
C GLY A 83 -10.04 -4.46 -15.93
N SER A 84 -9.52 -3.25 -16.15
CA SER A 84 -8.09 -2.96 -15.93
C SER A 84 -7.76 -2.75 -14.45
N PHE A 85 -8.76 -2.39 -13.65
CA PHE A 85 -8.62 -2.19 -12.20
C PHE A 85 -9.03 -3.45 -11.42
N GLN A 86 -10.23 -4.00 -11.68
CA GLN A 86 -10.73 -5.25 -11.10
C GLN A 86 -11.13 -6.19 -12.25
N PRO A 87 -10.26 -7.11 -12.69
CA PRO A 87 -10.50 -7.99 -13.84
C PRO A 87 -11.78 -8.81 -13.73
N ASP A 88 -12.19 -9.21 -12.53
CA ASP A 88 -13.44 -9.95 -12.29
C ASP A 88 -14.70 -9.16 -12.71
N LYS A 89 -14.58 -7.84 -12.87
CA LYS A 89 -15.63 -6.93 -13.32
C LYS A 89 -15.49 -6.51 -14.79
N ALA A 90 -14.56 -7.12 -15.54
CA ALA A 90 -14.28 -6.77 -16.93
C ALA A 90 -15.48 -6.93 -17.88
N GLY A 91 -16.38 -7.88 -17.61
CA GLY A 91 -17.57 -8.14 -18.43
C GLY A 91 -18.64 -7.03 -18.40
N LEU A 92 -18.49 -6.03 -17.53
CA LEU A 92 -19.45 -4.93 -17.39
C LEU A 92 -19.34 -3.89 -18.53
N ASN A 93 -18.23 -3.86 -19.28
CA ASN A 93 -17.91 -2.82 -20.27
C ASN A 93 -18.14 -1.38 -19.73
N THR A 94 -17.86 -1.17 -18.45
CA THR A 94 -18.00 0.10 -17.75
C THR A 94 -16.64 0.71 -17.42
N THR A 95 -16.64 2.02 -17.18
CA THR A 95 -15.51 2.74 -16.59
C THR A 95 -15.82 3.08 -15.12
N VAL A 96 -14.77 3.39 -14.37
CA VAL A 96 -14.83 3.79 -12.96
C VAL A 96 -13.88 4.94 -12.69
N ASN A 97 -14.25 5.85 -11.80
CA ASN A 97 -13.37 6.90 -11.32
C ASN A 97 -12.76 6.46 -10.00
N LEU A 98 -11.45 6.64 -9.83
CA LEU A 98 -10.71 6.14 -8.68
C LEU A 98 -10.03 7.33 -7.98
N PRO A 99 -10.35 7.62 -6.71
CA PRO A 99 -9.64 8.66 -5.96
C PRO A 99 -8.21 8.24 -5.70
N VAL A 100 -7.27 9.18 -5.59
CA VAL A 100 -5.92 8.95 -5.08
C VAL A 100 -5.87 9.46 -3.65
N ASN A 101 -6.03 8.57 -2.67
CA ASN A 101 -6.13 8.97 -1.26
C ASN A 101 -4.77 8.99 -0.55
N VAL A 102 -4.57 10.02 0.27
CA VAL A 102 -3.43 10.16 1.18
C VAL A 102 -3.94 10.11 2.61
N GLY A 103 -3.31 9.29 3.46
CA GLY A 103 -3.64 9.19 4.88
C GLY A 103 -2.96 10.28 5.70
N ILE A 104 -3.67 10.82 6.69
CA ILE A 104 -3.16 11.79 7.66
C ILE A 104 -3.38 11.20 9.05
N ILE A 105 -2.30 11.06 9.81
CA ILE A 105 -2.31 10.47 11.15
C ILE A 105 -1.73 11.49 12.13
N GLU A 106 -2.54 11.91 13.10
CA GLU A 106 -2.13 12.88 14.13
C GLU A 106 -1.84 12.16 15.45
N GLY A 107 -0.63 12.37 15.97
CA GLY A 107 -0.20 11.89 17.28
C GLY A 107 -0.77 12.72 18.44
N PRO A 108 -0.67 12.20 19.68
CA PRO A 108 -1.11 12.91 20.88
C PRO A 108 -0.33 14.22 21.13
N ASP A 109 0.87 14.33 20.58
CA ASP A 109 1.76 15.48 20.64
C ASP A 109 1.51 16.51 19.50
N GLY A 110 0.53 16.25 18.63
CA GLY A 110 0.24 17.07 17.44
C GLY A 110 1.13 16.78 16.23
N THR A 111 2.10 15.86 16.36
CA THR A 111 2.96 15.45 15.25
C THR A 111 2.13 14.73 14.17
N LEU A 112 2.30 15.11 12.91
CA LEU A 112 1.64 14.47 11.78
C LEU A 112 2.54 13.45 11.08
N THR A 113 1.94 12.31 10.75
CA THR A 113 2.50 11.29 9.86
C THR A 113 1.58 11.16 8.65
N LEU A 114 2.12 11.29 7.44
CA LEU A 114 1.38 10.99 6.22
C LEU A 114 1.59 9.52 5.83
N TYR A 115 0.57 8.94 5.23
CA TYR A 115 0.66 7.67 4.53
C TYR A 115 0.42 7.92 3.04
N ASP A 116 1.45 7.72 2.24
CA ASP A 116 1.63 8.26 0.89
C ASP A 116 1.69 9.80 0.84
N SER A 117 1.86 10.33 -0.36
CA SER A 117 2.05 11.77 -0.65
C SER A 117 1.33 12.22 -1.92
N GLY A 118 0.51 11.37 -2.54
CA GLY A 118 -0.29 11.76 -3.69
C GLY A 118 0.49 11.88 -4.99
N TRP A 119 -0.11 12.55 -5.97
CA TRP A 119 0.36 12.66 -7.35
C TRP A 119 0.81 14.10 -7.68
N LYS A 120 1.90 14.34 -8.42
CA LYS A 120 2.35 15.71 -8.80
C LYS A 120 2.74 15.89 -10.26
N GLN A 121 2.66 14.85 -11.08
CA GLN A 121 3.01 14.96 -12.48
C GLN A 121 1.83 15.60 -13.24
N LEU A 122 1.65 16.91 -13.10
CA LEU A 122 0.46 17.66 -13.52
C LEU A 122 0.14 17.49 -15.01
N ALA A 123 1.15 17.50 -15.87
CA ALA A 123 0.93 17.23 -17.30
C ALA A 123 0.36 15.82 -17.50
N TYR A 124 0.83 14.84 -16.72
CA TYR A 124 0.30 13.48 -16.80
C TYR A 124 -1.15 13.40 -16.32
N ILE A 125 -1.50 14.11 -15.23
CA ILE A 125 -2.87 14.18 -14.73
C ILE A 125 -3.80 14.75 -15.81
N PHE A 126 -3.50 15.94 -16.31
CA PHE A 126 -4.49 16.73 -17.06
C PHE A 126 -4.41 16.54 -18.57
N ASP A 127 -3.21 16.33 -19.14
CA ASP A 127 -3.05 16.27 -20.61
C ASP A 127 -3.03 14.83 -21.15
N TRP A 128 -2.60 13.85 -20.35
CA TRP A 128 -2.27 12.51 -20.85
C TRP A 128 -3.11 11.38 -20.26
N ASN A 129 -3.51 11.48 -18.98
CA ASN A 129 -4.39 10.50 -18.32
C ASN A 129 -5.83 11.01 -18.17
N THR A 130 -6.12 12.23 -18.68
CA THR A 130 -7.44 12.91 -18.61
C THR A 130 -8.11 12.82 -17.23
N SER A 131 -7.27 12.81 -16.20
CA SER A 131 -7.62 12.73 -14.79
C SER A 131 -7.93 14.12 -14.24
N CYS A 132 -8.35 14.23 -12.99
CA CYS A 132 -8.86 15.47 -12.44
C CYS A 132 -8.44 15.71 -11.01
N CYS A 133 -8.98 16.81 -10.49
CA CYS A 133 -9.26 16.98 -9.08
C CYS A 133 -8.01 17.05 -8.20
N TRP A 134 -6.93 17.61 -8.75
CA TRP A 134 -5.65 17.71 -8.09
C TRP A 134 -5.56 18.94 -7.19
N ASP A 135 -4.99 18.76 -5.99
CA ASP A 135 -4.58 19.85 -5.11
C ASP A 135 -3.32 19.49 -4.29
N GLY A 136 -2.54 20.52 -3.89
CA GLY A 136 -1.33 20.37 -3.09
C GLY A 136 -1.63 19.80 -1.70
N ILE A 137 -0.95 18.74 -1.25
CA ILE A 137 -1.23 18.14 0.08
C ILE A 137 -1.04 19.16 1.22
N ARG A 138 -0.04 20.05 1.14
CA ARG A 138 0.11 21.13 2.13
C ARG A 138 -1.08 22.08 2.18
N HIS A 139 -1.61 22.43 1.00
CA HIS A 139 -2.77 23.30 0.90
C HIS A 139 -4.00 22.59 1.47
N GLN A 140 -4.21 21.32 1.11
CA GLN A 140 -5.28 20.49 1.64
C GLN A 140 -5.23 20.36 3.16
N LEU A 141 -4.04 20.07 3.75
CA LEU A 141 -3.84 20.04 5.20
C LEU A 141 -4.27 21.36 5.86
N THR A 142 -3.83 22.48 5.32
CA THR A 142 -4.19 23.82 5.83
C THR A 142 -5.71 24.05 5.73
N ALA A 143 -6.32 23.68 4.59
CA ALA A 143 -7.74 23.87 4.33
C ALA A 143 -8.64 23.02 5.26
N ILE A 144 -8.13 21.89 5.77
CA ILE A 144 -8.84 21.05 6.75
C ILE A 144 -8.37 21.29 8.20
N GLY A 145 -7.64 22.37 8.47
CA GLY A 145 -7.31 22.79 9.84
C GLY A 145 -6.07 22.12 10.45
N HIS A 146 -5.22 21.47 9.65
CA HIS A 146 -3.91 21.00 10.10
C HIS A 146 -2.80 22.00 9.75
N ASP A 147 -1.77 22.05 10.60
CA ASP A 147 -0.54 22.76 10.30
C ASP A 147 0.42 21.84 9.50
N PRO A 148 0.68 22.13 8.20
CA PRO A 148 1.54 21.27 7.38
C PRO A 148 3.00 21.25 7.82
N THR A 149 3.43 22.14 8.73
CA THR A 149 4.78 22.10 9.32
C THR A 149 4.93 20.99 10.38
N GLN A 150 3.81 20.45 10.89
CA GLN A 150 3.82 19.34 11.84
C GLN A 150 4.05 17.97 11.18
N VAL A 151 4.10 17.91 9.84
CA VAL A 151 4.42 16.67 9.11
C VAL A 151 5.90 16.34 9.29
N THR A 152 6.19 15.36 10.14
CA THR A 152 7.57 14.92 10.42
C THR A 152 7.91 13.59 9.76
N ARG A 153 6.89 12.80 9.40
CA ARG A 153 7.04 11.45 8.83
C ARG A 153 6.13 11.27 7.63
N ILE A 154 6.62 10.56 6.63
CA ILE A 154 5.83 10.06 5.50
C ILE A 154 6.14 8.58 5.36
N VAL A 155 5.14 7.71 5.43
CA VAL A 155 5.29 6.29 5.12
C VAL A 155 4.80 6.10 3.69
N LEU A 156 5.69 5.71 2.78
CA LEU A 156 5.30 5.40 1.40
C LEU A 156 4.82 3.96 1.35
N GLY A 157 3.55 3.72 1.06
CA GLY A 157 3.04 2.39 0.79
C GLY A 157 3.83 1.72 -0.33
N HIS A 158 4.16 2.48 -1.38
CA HIS A 158 5.13 2.12 -2.40
C HIS A 158 5.58 3.36 -3.21
N GLY A 159 6.42 3.18 -4.23
CA GLY A 159 7.07 4.27 -4.95
C GLY A 159 6.40 4.74 -6.25
N HIS A 160 5.15 4.36 -6.55
CA HIS A 160 4.50 4.87 -7.77
C HIS A 160 4.16 6.35 -7.66
N TRP A 161 4.03 7.01 -8.81
CA TRP A 161 3.89 8.46 -8.94
C TRP A 161 2.68 9.07 -8.26
N ASP A 162 1.59 8.34 -8.10
CA ASP A 162 0.38 8.73 -7.39
C ASP A 162 0.45 8.53 -5.88
N HIS A 163 1.54 7.92 -5.39
CA HIS A 163 1.79 7.72 -3.97
C HIS A 163 3.03 8.47 -3.47
N ALA A 164 4.03 8.66 -4.34
CA ALA A 164 5.30 9.32 -4.02
C ALA A 164 5.49 10.64 -4.79
N GLY A 165 4.42 11.22 -5.35
CA GLY A 165 4.49 12.37 -6.25
C GLY A 165 4.74 13.71 -5.57
N GLN A 166 4.21 13.97 -4.37
CA GLN A 166 4.29 15.31 -3.73
C GLN A 166 5.27 15.37 -2.53
N LEU A 167 6.29 14.50 -2.48
CA LEU A 167 7.28 14.47 -1.39
C LEU A 167 8.00 15.82 -1.18
N SER A 168 8.28 16.56 -2.25
CA SER A 168 8.93 17.88 -2.21
C SER A 168 8.12 18.94 -1.49
N GLU A 169 6.82 18.72 -1.26
CA GLU A 169 6.04 19.60 -0.40
C GLU A 169 6.43 19.50 1.09
N PHE A 170 7.10 18.43 1.51
CA PHE A 170 7.48 18.22 2.91
C PHE A 170 8.97 18.00 3.05
N PRO A 171 9.84 18.97 2.69
CA PRO A 171 11.29 18.76 2.58
C PRO A 171 11.91 18.21 3.87
N ASP A 172 11.42 18.63 5.04
CA ASP A 172 11.97 18.23 6.34
C ASP A 172 11.51 16.87 6.85
N ALA A 173 10.38 16.35 6.34
CA ALA A 173 9.81 15.08 6.78
C ALA A 173 10.69 13.89 6.38
N VAL A 174 10.80 12.91 7.29
CA VAL A 174 11.51 11.65 7.04
C VAL A 174 10.59 10.67 6.32
N VAL A 175 11.02 10.20 5.16
CA VAL A 175 10.33 9.19 4.37
C VAL A 175 10.71 7.78 4.83
N TYR A 176 9.74 6.91 5.09
CA TYR A 176 9.96 5.48 5.33
C TYR A 176 9.60 4.71 4.07
N ILE A 177 10.56 3.93 3.55
CA ILE A 177 10.42 3.15 2.31
C ILE A 177 11.11 1.80 2.49
N GLN A 178 10.51 0.73 1.96
CA GLN A 178 11.13 -0.60 2.00
C GLN A 178 12.37 -0.65 1.10
N LYS A 179 13.37 -1.38 1.57
CA LYS A 179 14.57 -1.74 0.81
C LYS A 179 14.20 -2.44 -0.49
N GLU A 180 13.20 -3.33 -0.46
CA GLU A 180 12.74 -4.04 -1.66
C GLU A 180 12.10 -3.11 -2.70
N GLU A 181 11.51 -1.99 -2.29
CA GLU A 181 10.95 -1.00 -3.21
C GLU A 181 12.08 -0.27 -3.94
N LEU A 182 13.13 0.10 -3.20
CA LEU A 182 14.33 0.70 -3.80
C LEU A 182 15.05 -0.25 -4.75
N LYS A 183 15.10 -1.56 -4.44
CA LYS A 183 15.63 -2.56 -5.37
C LYS A 183 14.80 -2.68 -6.65
N GLN A 184 13.48 -2.58 -6.54
CA GLN A 184 12.61 -2.61 -7.72
C GLN A 184 12.78 -1.36 -8.57
N ILE A 185 12.87 -0.19 -7.95
CA ILE A 185 13.20 1.06 -8.64
C ILE A 185 14.54 0.91 -9.36
N ASP A 186 15.59 0.45 -8.68
CA ASP A 186 16.91 0.22 -9.27
C ASP A 186 16.84 -0.76 -10.45
N PHE A 187 16.15 -1.89 -10.29
CA PHE A 187 15.96 -2.87 -11.36
C PHE A 187 15.27 -2.26 -12.58
N PHE A 188 14.20 -1.49 -12.39
CA PHE A 188 13.50 -0.88 -13.50
C PHE A 188 14.31 0.24 -14.17
N LEU A 189 15.07 1.01 -13.40
CA LEU A 189 15.99 2.02 -13.93
C LEU A 189 17.11 1.42 -14.79
N HIS A 190 17.47 0.17 -14.53
CA HIS A 190 18.48 -0.58 -15.29
C HIS A 190 17.88 -1.70 -16.16
N TYR A 191 16.58 -1.65 -16.43
CA TYR A 191 15.91 -2.72 -17.16
C TYR A 191 16.59 -2.93 -18.53
N PRO A 192 17.00 -4.17 -18.89
CA PRO A 192 17.79 -4.41 -20.09
C PRO A 192 17.03 -3.96 -21.35
N VAL A 193 17.56 -2.96 -22.04
CA VAL A 193 16.91 -2.38 -23.23
C VAL A 193 16.96 -3.33 -24.43
N ASP A 194 17.83 -4.34 -24.43
CA ASP A 194 17.93 -5.38 -25.43
C ASP A 194 16.83 -6.44 -25.31
N PHE A 195 16.27 -6.66 -24.11
CA PHE A 195 15.31 -7.72 -23.79
C PHE A 195 13.99 -7.69 -24.59
N ASN A 196 13.66 -6.58 -25.27
CA ASN A 196 12.51 -6.49 -26.18
C ASN A 196 12.71 -5.39 -27.22
N ALA A 197 13.88 -5.34 -27.89
CA ALA A 197 14.22 -4.27 -28.84
C ALA A 197 14.00 -2.83 -28.29
N GLY A 198 14.06 -2.66 -26.97
CA GLY A 198 13.85 -1.40 -26.27
C GLY A 198 12.40 -0.95 -26.13
N HIS A 199 11.43 -1.84 -26.28
CA HIS A 199 10.00 -1.54 -26.01
C HIS A 199 9.68 -1.38 -24.52
N ILE A 200 10.51 -1.93 -23.62
CA ILE A 200 10.44 -1.69 -22.17
C ILE A 200 11.71 -0.95 -21.77
N ARG A 201 11.56 0.21 -21.12
CA ARG A 201 12.66 1.06 -20.67
C ARG A 201 12.35 1.67 -19.30
N ALA A 202 13.43 1.98 -18.57
CA ALA A 202 13.44 2.67 -17.28
C ALA A 202 12.52 3.90 -17.17
N VAL A 203 12.45 4.66 -18.26
CA VAL A 203 11.58 5.83 -18.37
C VAL A 203 10.73 5.57 -19.60
N ASN A 204 9.63 4.84 -19.42
CA ASN A 204 8.76 4.53 -20.55
C ASN A 204 7.89 5.74 -20.86
N THR A 205 8.45 6.71 -21.57
CA THR A 205 7.68 7.83 -22.14
C THR A 205 7.53 7.67 -23.65
N VAL A 206 7.70 6.44 -24.15
CA VAL A 206 7.44 6.09 -25.54
C VAL A 206 6.40 4.98 -25.53
N ASN A 207 5.32 5.16 -26.28
CA ASN A 207 4.30 4.14 -26.43
C ASN A 207 4.92 2.90 -27.11
N PRO A 208 4.89 1.72 -26.48
CA PRO A 208 5.58 0.55 -27.01
C PRO A 208 4.93 0.01 -28.30
N LEU A 209 3.66 0.32 -28.56
CA LEU A 209 2.93 -0.11 -29.75
C LEU A 209 3.12 0.84 -30.93
N THR A 210 3.19 2.15 -30.68
CA THR A 210 3.21 3.16 -31.76
C THR A 210 4.57 3.84 -31.93
N GLY A 211 5.48 3.73 -30.96
CA GLY A 211 6.74 4.46 -30.93
C GLY A 211 6.60 5.96 -30.67
N ALA A 212 5.40 6.45 -30.38
CA ALA A 212 5.15 7.88 -30.13
C ALA A 212 5.56 8.27 -28.70
N GLN A 213 6.07 9.49 -28.53
CA GLN A 213 6.32 10.06 -27.20
C GLN A 213 4.99 10.23 -26.43
N VAL A 214 4.97 9.78 -25.18
CA VAL A 214 3.89 9.94 -24.21
C VAL A 214 4.34 10.97 -23.18
N GLY A 215 3.80 12.18 -23.32
CA GLY A 215 4.05 13.35 -22.47
C GLY A 215 5.49 13.78 -22.27
N PRO A 216 5.69 14.83 -21.45
CA PRO A 216 7.02 15.23 -21.04
C PRO A 216 7.72 14.04 -20.36
N PRO A 217 8.94 13.67 -20.77
CA PRO A 217 9.64 12.50 -20.25
C PRO A 217 9.71 12.42 -18.72
N ALA A 218 9.76 13.56 -18.04
CA ALA A 218 9.83 13.63 -16.58
C ALA A 218 8.49 13.42 -15.86
N GLN A 219 7.37 13.65 -16.55
CA GLN A 219 6.04 13.72 -15.94
C GLN A 219 5.14 12.55 -16.34
N ALA A 220 5.24 12.05 -17.56
CA ALA A 220 4.28 11.07 -18.06
C ALA A 220 4.80 9.64 -17.98
N CYS A 221 3.87 8.72 -18.15
CA CYS A 221 4.18 7.32 -18.31
C CYS A 221 3.35 6.64 -19.42
N ALA A 222 4.04 5.88 -20.27
CA ALA A 222 3.48 4.90 -21.16
C ALA A 222 3.28 3.57 -20.41
N ARG A 223 2.00 3.22 -20.17
CA ARG A 223 1.56 2.00 -19.47
C ARG A 223 2.39 0.78 -19.87
N SER A 224 3.24 0.34 -18.94
CA SER A 224 4.19 -0.77 -19.04
C SER A 224 4.49 -1.27 -17.63
N PRO A 225 5.19 -2.41 -17.47
CA PRO A 225 5.61 -2.86 -16.15
C PRO A 225 6.51 -1.87 -15.42
N VAL A 226 7.04 -0.82 -16.06
CA VAL A 226 7.87 0.22 -15.42
C VAL A 226 7.04 1.45 -15.02
N CYS A 227 5.72 1.42 -15.29
CA CYS A 227 4.89 2.61 -15.32
C CYS A 227 4.51 3.24 -13.97
N GLY A 228 5.26 2.96 -12.93
CA GLY A 228 5.16 3.60 -11.62
C GLY A 228 6.24 4.65 -11.36
N TYR A 229 7.35 4.65 -12.10
CA TYR A 229 8.56 5.36 -11.68
C TYR A 229 9.06 6.39 -12.70
N PRO A 230 8.28 7.42 -13.07
CA PRO A 230 8.76 8.48 -13.95
C PRO A 230 9.90 9.25 -13.27
N PRO A 231 10.79 9.91 -14.06
CA PRO A 231 11.96 10.60 -13.55
C PRO A 231 11.68 11.55 -12.40
N GLN A 232 10.59 12.32 -12.45
CA GLN A 232 10.23 13.24 -11.37
C GLN A 232 9.98 12.49 -10.06
N THR A 233 9.23 11.40 -10.06
CA THR A 233 8.96 10.60 -8.85
C THR A 233 10.23 9.94 -8.32
N VAL A 234 11.09 9.43 -9.21
CA VAL A 234 12.39 8.87 -8.80
C VAL A 234 13.27 9.95 -8.15
N GLN A 235 13.30 11.16 -8.69
CA GLN A 235 14.03 12.29 -8.11
C GLN A 235 13.48 12.70 -6.74
N GLU A 236 12.16 12.66 -6.55
CA GLU A 236 11.52 12.91 -5.26
C GLU A 236 11.98 11.89 -4.19
N ILE A 237 11.92 10.59 -4.53
CA ILE A 237 12.34 9.51 -3.62
C ILE A 237 13.85 9.55 -3.36
N LEU A 238 14.68 9.57 -4.42
CA LEU A 238 16.14 9.58 -4.28
C LEU A 238 16.65 10.88 -3.67
N GLY A 239 15.99 12.01 -3.92
CA GLY A 239 16.30 13.28 -3.26
C GLY A 239 16.15 13.19 -1.74
N LYS A 240 15.13 12.49 -1.24
CA LYS A 240 14.98 12.19 0.19
C LYS A 240 16.08 11.28 0.72
N VAL A 241 16.48 10.26 -0.03
CA VAL A 241 17.59 9.37 0.34
C VAL A 241 18.91 10.15 0.43
N LEU A 242 19.25 10.90 -0.61
CA LEU A 242 20.52 11.63 -0.74
C LEU A 242 20.63 12.78 0.27
N SER A 243 19.51 13.42 0.64
CA SER A 243 19.49 14.46 1.67
C SER A 243 19.45 13.94 3.11
N GLY A 244 19.51 12.61 3.32
CA GLY A 244 19.41 12.01 4.65
C GLY A 244 18.01 12.10 5.27
N LYS A 245 16.99 12.36 4.46
CA LYS A 245 15.58 12.47 4.85
C LYS A 245 14.77 11.21 4.50
N ALA A 246 15.45 10.06 4.41
CA ALA A 246 14.81 8.76 4.26
C ALA A 246 15.32 7.76 5.31
N ARG A 247 14.41 6.91 5.78
CA ARG A 247 14.68 5.70 6.54
C ARG A 247 14.35 4.50 5.66
N ILE A 248 15.39 3.75 5.31
CA ILE A 248 15.23 2.48 4.57
C ILE A 248 14.83 1.40 5.57
N VAL A 249 13.68 0.79 5.34
CA VAL A 249 13.08 -0.26 6.18
C VAL A 249 13.34 -1.63 5.52
N ASP A 250 13.48 -2.69 6.32
CA ASP A 250 13.57 -4.07 5.84
C ASP A 250 12.60 -4.93 6.65
N GLY A 251 11.38 -5.09 6.11
CA GLY A 251 10.32 -5.84 6.78
C GLY A 251 9.50 -5.01 7.77
N ARG A 252 9.07 -5.64 8.88
CA ARG A 252 8.26 -5.02 9.93
C ARG A 252 9.07 -3.94 10.67
N HIS A 253 8.47 -2.77 10.92
CA HIS A 253 9.15 -1.68 11.64
C HIS A 253 8.19 -0.80 12.42
N GLU A 254 8.45 -0.58 13.72
CA GLU A 254 7.64 0.35 14.53
C GLU A 254 8.25 1.76 14.47
N ILE A 255 7.54 2.71 13.84
CA ILE A 255 8.02 4.08 13.63
C ILE A 255 7.74 5.01 14.81
N ALA A 256 6.73 4.65 15.61
CA ALA A 256 6.36 5.25 16.88
C ALA A 256 5.47 4.26 17.64
N ARG A 257 5.29 4.45 18.94
CA ARG A 257 4.42 3.55 19.73
C ARG A 257 3.01 3.50 19.14
N GLY A 258 2.58 2.34 18.68
CA GLY A 258 1.26 2.15 18.06
C GLY A 258 1.17 2.53 16.58
N LEU A 259 2.30 2.86 15.94
CA LEU A 259 2.44 3.03 14.49
C LEU A 259 3.43 1.99 13.96
N VAL A 260 2.91 0.96 13.29
CA VAL A 260 3.71 -0.19 12.84
C VAL A 260 3.61 -0.33 11.32
N ILE A 261 4.76 -0.34 10.67
CA ILE A 261 4.90 -0.70 9.27
C ILE A 261 4.91 -2.22 9.17
N HIS A 262 4.05 -2.76 8.30
CA HIS A 262 4.06 -4.17 7.92
C HIS A 262 4.45 -4.32 6.45
N PRO A 263 5.38 -5.23 6.11
CA PRO A 263 5.71 -5.50 4.72
C PRO A 263 4.52 -6.17 4.03
N ALA A 264 4.21 -5.76 2.81
CA ALA A 264 3.26 -6.40 1.91
C ALA A 264 3.93 -6.68 0.56
N PHE A 265 5.12 -7.27 0.63
CA PHE A 265 5.97 -7.47 -0.55
C PHE A 265 5.22 -8.18 -1.67
N ARG A 266 5.32 -7.60 -2.87
CA ARG A 266 4.68 -8.04 -4.12
C ARG A 266 3.15 -7.96 -4.11
N GLY A 267 2.52 -7.44 -3.06
CA GLY A 267 1.07 -7.24 -3.00
C GLY A 267 0.55 -6.23 -4.03
N HIS A 268 1.39 -5.26 -4.41
CA HIS A 268 1.19 -4.45 -5.61
C HIS A 268 2.52 -4.17 -6.30
N THR A 269 3.52 -3.76 -5.52
CA THR A 269 4.93 -3.62 -5.91
C THR A 269 5.81 -4.55 -5.09
N TYR A 270 7.05 -4.78 -5.50
CA TYR A 270 8.00 -5.64 -4.79
C TYR A 270 8.18 -5.23 -3.32
N GLY A 271 8.25 -3.93 -3.04
CA GLY A 271 8.44 -3.40 -1.70
C GLY A 271 7.22 -2.73 -1.10
N SER A 272 6.01 -3.08 -1.55
CA SER A 272 4.79 -2.57 -0.93
C SER A 272 4.79 -2.80 0.59
N GLN A 273 4.24 -1.84 1.33
CA GLN A 273 4.09 -1.90 2.78
C GLN A 273 2.77 -1.28 3.23
N LEU A 274 2.35 -1.63 4.44
CA LEU A 274 1.13 -1.17 5.11
C LEU A 274 1.50 -0.37 6.36
N LEU A 275 0.60 0.47 6.85
CA LEU A 275 0.74 1.16 8.14
C LEU A 275 -0.44 0.84 9.06
N GLN A 276 -0.16 0.10 10.13
CA GLN A 276 -1.05 -0.09 11.28
C GLN A 276 -1.00 1.15 12.18
N VAL A 277 -2.17 1.60 12.60
CA VAL A 277 -2.38 2.79 13.43
C VAL A 277 -3.33 2.44 14.58
N ASN A 278 -2.88 2.63 15.81
CA ASN A 278 -3.71 2.44 17.00
C ASN A 278 -4.70 3.62 17.19
N THR A 279 -6.00 3.36 17.15
CA THR A 279 -7.02 4.41 17.26
C THR A 279 -8.14 4.02 18.22
N ALA A 280 -9.00 4.98 18.59
CA ALA A 280 -10.12 4.74 19.50
C ALA A 280 -11.15 3.72 18.96
N ARG A 281 -11.15 3.42 17.64
CA ARG A 281 -12.00 2.39 17.02
C ARG A 281 -11.28 1.05 16.80
N GLY A 282 -10.12 0.87 17.42
CA GLY A 282 -9.21 -0.26 17.21
C GLY A 282 -8.11 0.08 16.20
N GLN A 283 -7.45 -0.95 15.66
CA GLN A 283 -6.41 -0.73 14.67
C GLN A 283 -7.04 -0.32 13.33
N ILE A 284 -6.51 0.76 12.74
CA ILE A 284 -6.73 1.12 11.34
C ILE A 284 -5.48 0.72 10.56
N VAL A 285 -5.63 0.15 9.37
CA VAL A 285 -4.49 -0.24 8.53
C VAL A 285 -4.61 0.44 7.17
N PHE A 286 -3.68 1.35 6.88
CA PHE A 286 -3.55 1.94 5.56
C PHE A 286 -2.74 1.02 4.66
N GLY A 287 -3.23 0.74 3.45
CA GLY A 287 -2.59 -0.27 2.58
C GLY A 287 -2.14 0.18 1.21
N SER A 288 -2.29 1.46 0.87
CA SER A 288 -1.89 1.98 -0.45
C SER A 288 -2.50 1.10 -1.56
N ASP A 289 -1.75 0.78 -2.61
CA ASP A 289 -2.22 -0.11 -3.66
C ASP A 289 -2.20 -1.60 -3.34
N THR A 290 -1.58 -2.01 -2.24
CA THR A 290 -1.88 -3.35 -1.74
C THR A 290 -3.36 -3.43 -1.35
N TYR A 291 -3.93 -2.35 -0.81
CA TYR A 291 -5.36 -2.20 -0.55
C TYR A 291 -6.00 -1.23 -1.55
N SER A 292 -5.84 -1.43 -2.87
CA SER A 292 -6.45 -0.49 -3.83
C SER A 292 -7.97 -0.41 -3.71
N SER A 293 -8.65 -1.51 -3.34
CA SER A 293 -10.11 -1.56 -3.19
C SER A 293 -10.52 -2.23 -1.89
N TRP A 294 -11.30 -1.50 -1.07
CA TRP A 294 -11.92 -2.03 0.13
C TRP A 294 -13.00 -3.07 -0.20
N THR A 295 -13.77 -2.86 -1.27
CA THR A 295 -14.72 -3.90 -1.74
C THR A 295 -13.98 -5.13 -2.27
N GLY A 296 -12.80 -4.96 -2.86
CA GLY A 296 -11.91 -6.07 -3.22
C GLY A 296 -11.48 -6.90 -2.00
N ILE A 297 -11.08 -6.25 -0.90
CA ILE A 297 -10.75 -6.93 0.36
C ILE A 297 -11.96 -7.68 0.95
N ARG A 298 -13.14 -7.04 0.93
CA ARG A 298 -14.39 -7.64 1.42
C ARG A 298 -14.74 -8.91 0.64
N ASP A 299 -14.67 -8.82 -0.69
CA ASP A 299 -15.18 -9.83 -1.60
C ASP A 299 -14.10 -10.82 -2.08
N TRP A 300 -12.86 -10.66 -1.61
CA TRP A 300 -11.68 -11.41 -2.07
C TRP A 300 -11.45 -11.31 -3.58
N LEU A 301 -11.62 -10.11 -4.12
CA LEU A 301 -11.35 -9.79 -5.53
C LEU A 301 -10.02 -9.06 -5.65
N VAL A 302 -9.26 -9.42 -6.68
CA VAL A 302 -8.01 -8.74 -7.01
C VAL A 302 -8.31 -7.31 -7.47
N ALA A 303 -7.52 -6.35 -7.03
CA ALA A 303 -7.61 -4.96 -7.47
C ALA A 303 -6.22 -4.43 -7.88
N ASN A 304 -6.21 -3.53 -8.86
CA ASN A 304 -5.03 -2.88 -9.40
C ASN A 304 -3.90 -3.85 -9.77
N ILE A 305 -4.13 -4.71 -10.77
CA ILE A 305 -3.22 -5.79 -11.18
C ILE A 305 -1.87 -5.34 -11.76
N GLN A 306 -1.61 -4.05 -11.85
CA GLN A 306 -0.32 -3.54 -12.31
C GLN A 306 0.78 -4.03 -11.35
N GLN A 307 1.74 -4.82 -11.86
CA GLN A 307 2.86 -5.42 -11.10
C GLN A 307 2.49 -6.36 -9.93
N THR A 308 1.21 -6.68 -9.76
CA THR A 308 0.70 -7.40 -8.60
C THR A 308 0.95 -8.91 -8.68
N ASP A 309 1.47 -9.47 -7.60
CA ASP A 309 1.37 -10.90 -7.30
C ASP A 309 0.08 -11.13 -6.49
N THR A 310 -0.90 -11.79 -7.10
CA THR A 310 -2.25 -11.91 -6.53
C THR A 310 -2.30 -12.74 -5.26
N ILE A 311 -1.42 -13.73 -5.12
CA ILE A 311 -1.31 -14.52 -3.88
C ILE A 311 -0.83 -13.61 -2.76
N GLN A 312 0.18 -12.79 -3.03
CA GLN A 312 0.74 -11.86 -2.06
C GLN A 312 -0.26 -10.75 -1.69
N GLN A 313 -1.07 -10.29 -2.63
CA GLN A 313 -2.15 -9.33 -2.35
C GLN A 313 -3.20 -9.94 -1.42
N PHE A 314 -3.64 -11.19 -1.66
CA PHE A 314 -4.58 -11.86 -0.76
C PHE A 314 -3.99 -12.14 0.63
N LEU A 315 -2.72 -12.49 0.74
CA LEU A 315 -2.06 -12.60 2.04
C LEU A 315 -2.02 -11.26 2.77
N ALA A 316 -1.87 -10.14 2.06
CA ALA A 316 -2.02 -8.82 2.67
C ALA A 316 -3.48 -8.53 3.07
N TYR A 317 -4.48 -8.99 2.31
CA TYR A 317 -5.89 -8.89 2.74
C TYR A 317 -6.09 -9.66 4.05
N GLU A 318 -5.54 -10.86 4.20
CA GLU A 318 -5.57 -11.58 5.49
C GLU A 318 -4.96 -10.75 6.64
N LYS A 319 -3.87 -10.01 6.40
CA LYS A 319 -3.30 -9.10 7.42
C LYS A 319 -4.31 -8.03 7.83
N CYS A 320 -5.05 -7.45 6.90
CA CYS A 320 -6.13 -6.51 7.20
C CYS A 320 -7.18 -7.13 8.14
N TYR A 321 -7.62 -8.37 7.85
CA TYR A 321 -8.60 -9.08 8.68
C TYR A 321 -8.08 -9.31 10.11
N VAL A 322 -6.83 -9.77 10.24
CA VAL A 322 -6.20 -10.07 11.53
C VAL A 322 -5.92 -8.82 12.34
N LEU A 323 -5.30 -7.80 11.74
CA LEU A 323 -4.84 -6.61 12.44
C LEU A 323 -6.01 -5.75 12.92
N THR A 324 -7.09 -5.65 12.15
CA THR A 324 -8.19 -4.73 12.49
C THR A 324 -9.23 -5.32 13.43
N SER A 325 -9.27 -6.64 13.62
CA SER A 325 -10.14 -7.29 14.60
C SER A 325 -9.75 -8.73 14.88
N ARG A 326 -9.84 -9.14 16.15
CA ARG A 326 -9.76 -10.56 16.55
C ARG A 326 -10.94 -11.41 16.05
N LEU A 327 -11.99 -10.76 15.51
CA LEU A 327 -13.15 -11.39 14.88
C LEU A 327 -13.06 -11.39 13.35
N ASN A 328 -11.88 -11.12 12.76
CA ASN A 328 -11.66 -11.06 11.32
C ASN A 328 -12.60 -10.06 10.63
N SER A 329 -12.47 -8.77 10.97
CA SER A 329 -13.18 -7.67 10.30
C SER A 329 -12.23 -7.00 9.30
N PHE A 330 -12.75 -6.35 8.27
CA PHE A 330 -11.98 -5.56 7.30
C PHE A 330 -12.39 -4.07 7.29
N ASN A 331 -13.33 -3.68 8.16
CA ASN A 331 -13.95 -2.35 8.17
C ASN A 331 -13.00 -1.20 8.58
N ASN A 332 -11.78 -1.51 9.03
CA ASN A 332 -10.77 -0.51 9.38
C ASN A 332 -9.57 -0.53 8.42
N CYS A 333 -9.67 -1.20 7.28
CA CYS A 333 -8.62 -1.24 6.27
C CYS A 333 -8.86 -0.11 5.27
N VAL A 334 -7.94 0.86 5.20
CA VAL A 334 -8.05 2.05 4.36
C VAL A 334 -7.49 1.74 2.99
N ALA A 335 -8.28 2.05 1.96
CA ALA A 335 -7.98 1.74 0.58
C ALA A 335 -7.58 2.98 -0.21
N ALA A 336 -6.58 2.85 -1.09
CA ALA A 336 -6.06 3.97 -1.87
C ALA A 336 -7.03 4.47 -2.95
N HIS A 337 -7.66 3.53 -3.67
CA HIS A 337 -8.39 3.77 -4.91
C HIS A 337 -9.81 3.19 -4.89
N GLU A 338 -10.45 3.14 -3.73
CA GLU A 338 -11.78 2.55 -3.60
C GLU A 338 -12.84 3.41 -4.33
N PRO A 339 -13.58 2.87 -5.33
CA PRO A 339 -14.63 3.62 -6.04
C PRO A 339 -15.73 4.16 -5.12
N THR A 340 -16.04 3.43 -4.05
CA THR A 340 -17.07 3.81 -3.07
C THR A 340 -16.54 4.71 -1.94
N ALA A 341 -15.27 5.15 -2.00
CA ALA A 341 -14.78 6.13 -1.06
C ALA A 341 -15.62 7.42 -1.15
N TYR A 342 -15.82 8.06 -0.01
CA TYR A 342 -16.66 9.25 0.11
C TYR A 342 -18.12 8.98 -0.28
N THR A 343 -18.63 7.79 0.02
CA THR A 343 -20.06 7.44 -0.01
C THR A 343 -20.45 6.72 1.28
N ASN A 344 -21.73 6.40 1.46
CA ASN A 344 -22.20 5.60 2.59
C ASN A 344 -21.82 4.12 2.47
N ASP A 345 -21.43 3.65 1.28
CA ASP A 345 -21.12 2.23 1.02
C ASP A 345 -19.74 1.83 1.55
N TYR A 346 -18.87 2.82 1.80
CA TYR A 346 -17.61 2.63 2.50
C TYR A 346 -17.63 3.36 3.85
N PRO A 347 -18.14 2.70 4.92
CA PRO A 347 -18.48 3.35 6.19
C PRO A 347 -17.32 4.12 6.83
N LEU A 348 -16.08 3.65 6.64
CA LEU A 348 -14.89 4.31 7.16
C LEU A 348 -14.71 5.73 6.64
N THR A 349 -15.11 5.98 5.40
CA THR A 349 -14.94 7.28 4.72
C THR A 349 -16.27 8.05 4.56
N ALA A 350 -17.35 7.58 5.19
CA ALA A 350 -18.67 8.18 5.06
C ALA A 350 -18.78 9.59 5.69
N ASN A 351 -17.91 9.91 6.64
CA ASN A 351 -17.80 11.24 7.24
C ASN A 351 -16.87 12.15 6.44
N TRP A 352 -17.33 12.58 5.26
CA TRP A 352 -16.53 13.33 4.29
C TRP A 352 -17.10 14.69 3.90
N TRP A 353 -16.28 15.52 3.25
CA TRP A 353 -16.67 16.80 2.65
C TRP A 353 -15.73 17.18 1.51
N ASN A 354 -16.18 18.06 0.62
CA ASN A 354 -15.32 18.73 -0.36
C ASN A 354 -14.44 19.76 0.34
N ILE A 355 -13.15 19.74 0.03
CA ILE A 355 -12.19 20.69 0.57
C ILE A 355 -12.46 22.08 -0.04
N PRO A 356 -12.64 23.13 0.77
CA PRO A 356 -12.82 24.50 0.26
C PRO A 356 -11.64 24.91 -0.61
N ASN A 357 -11.91 25.40 -1.83
CA ASN A 357 -10.89 25.74 -2.83
C ASN A 357 -9.93 24.59 -3.18
N GLY A 358 -10.27 23.34 -2.85
CA GLY A 358 -9.41 22.17 -3.07
C GLY A 358 -9.56 21.55 -4.46
N ASN A 359 -10.07 22.30 -5.45
CA ASN A 359 -10.20 21.83 -6.84
C ASN A 359 -10.90 20.46 -6.99
N CYS A 360 -12.07 20.27 -6.38
CA CYS A 360 -12.80 18.99 -6.29
C CYS A 360 -12.16 17.88 -5.44
N SER A 361 -11.06 18.15 -4.73
CA SER A 361 -10.52 17.27 -3.69
C SER A 361 -11.49 17.14 -2.53
N ARG A 362 -11.49 15.95 -1.92
CA ARG A 362 -12.36 15.58 -0.79
C ARG A 362 -11.50 15.21 0.41
N ALA A 363 -12.06 15.35 1.60
CA ALA A 363 -11.47 14.87 2.83
C ALA A 363 -12.49 13.99 3.57
N ALA A 364 -12.00 13.04 4.36
CA ALA A 364 -12.82 12.29 5.30
C ALA A 364 -12.13 12.15 6.66
N GLU A 365 -12.89 12.36 7.72
CA GLU A 365 -12.45 12.13 9.10
C GLU A 365 -12.80 10.70 9.49
N LEU A 366 -11.77 9.87 9.67
CA LEU A 366 -11.94 8.44 9.95
C LEU A 366 -12.23 8.22 11.44
N ILE A 367 -11.47 8.91 12.29
CA ILE A 367 -11.57 8.79 13.76
C ILE A 367 -10.79 9.91 14.45
N LEU A 368 -11.22 10.28 15.65
CA LEU A 368 -10.51 11.19 16.55
C LEU A 368 -10.03 10.47 17.81
N ALA A 369 -8.82 10.81 18.26
CA ALA A 369 -8.36 10.45 19.60
C ALA A 369 -9.18 11.20 20.68
N PRO A 370 -9.28 10.66 21.91
CA PRO A 370 -10.01 11.31 22.99
C PRO A 370 -9.54 12.75 23.23
N GLY A 371 -10.50 13.68 23.33
CA GLY A 371 -10.23 15.10 23.59
C GLY A 371 -9.87 15.93 22.35
N LYS A 372 -9.75 15.33 21.16
CA LYS A 372 -9.61 16.06 19.90
C LYS A 372 -10.96 16.55 19.39
N THR A 373 -10.96 17.72 18.74
CA THR A 373 -12.14 18.32 18.12
C THR A 373 -12.25 17.91 16.66
N THR A 374 -13.48 17.78 16.16
CA THR A 374 -13.71 17.44 14.75
C THR A 374 -13.22 18.54 13.81
N HIS A 375 -12.64 18.12 12.69
CA HIS A 375 -12.26 18.99 11.58
C HIS A 375 -13.35 19.04 10.50
N VAL A 376 -14.41 18.23 10.66
CA VAL A 376 -15.56 18.25 9.76
C VAL A 376 -16.25 19.62 9.89
N PRO A 377 -16.45 20.36 8.78
CA PRO A 377 -17.17 21.64 8.83
C PRO A 377 -18.57 21.47 9.41
N ALA A 378 -19.08 22.48 10.12
CA ALA A 378 -20.44 22.45 10.68
C ALA A 378 -21.53 22.21 9.62
N SER A 379 -21.29 22.67 8.38
CA SER A 379 -22.11 22.43 7.21
C SER A 379 -21.26 21.80 6.11
N PRO A 380 -21.02 20.47 6.13
CA PRO A 380 -20.11 19.81 5.21
C PRO A 380 -20.69 19.81 3.79
N ASN A 381 -19.94 20.33 2.83
CA ASN A 381 -20.32 20.29 1.42
C ASN A 381 -20.08 18.89 0.86
N LYS A 382 -21.15 18.12 0.63
CA LYS A 382 -21.11 16.78 0.02
C LYS A 382 -21.61 16.74 -1.43
N ILE A 383 -21.66 17.90 -2.10
CA ILE A 383 -22.15 17.99 -3.48
C ILE A 383 -21.09 17.38 -4.41
N LEU A 384 -21.49 16.52 -5.35
CA LEU A 384 -20.55 15.97 -6.32
C LEU A 384 -19.93 17.09 -7.16
N CYS A 385 -18.61 17.23 -7.09
CA CYS A 385 -17.86 18.22 -7.85
C CYS A 385 -17.59 17.70 -9.26
N VAL A 386 -18.06 18.42 -10.27
CA VAL A 386 -17.99 18.02 -11.70
C VAL A 386 -16.98 18.83 -12.51
N ASN A 387 -16.49 19.96 -11.97
CA ASN A 387 -15.61 20.89 -12.69
C ASN A 387 -14.30 21.10 -11.89
N SER A 388 -13.24 20.39 -12.28
CA SER A 388 -11.88 20.70 -11.81
C SER A 388 -11.16 21.62 -12.80
N THR A 389 -10.37 22.55 -12.30
CA THR A 389 -9.51 23.41 -13.10
C THR A 389 -8.09 22.84 -13.13
N PRO A 390 -7.50 22.59 -14.30
CA PRO A 390 -6.08 22.27 -14.39
C PRO A 390 -5.24 23.44 -13.82
N PRO A 391 -4.36 23.19 -12.83
CA PRO A 391 -3.44 24.20 -12.34
C PRO A 391 -2.42 24.57 -13.44
N PRO A 392 -1.75 25.72 -13.37
CA PRO A 392 -0.66 26.03 -14.31
C PRO A 392 0.46 24.98 -14.24
N HIS A 393 0.82 24.39 -15.38
CA HIS A 393 1.90 23.42 -15.48
C HIS A 393 2.55 23.44 -16.88
N PRO A 394 3.84 23.05 -16.97
CA PRO A 394 4.50 22.90 -18.27
C PRO A 394 3.99 21.63 -18.96
N ILE A 395 3.45 21.80 -20.18
CA ILE A 395 2.90 20.73 -21.03
C ILE A 395 3.98 20.14 -21.96
N SER A 396 5.08 20.87 -22.18
CA SER A 396 6.23 20.48 -22.99
C SER A 396 7.53 20.58 -22.18
N PRO A 397 8.55 19.74 -22.47
CA PRO A 397 9.84 19.74 -21.76
C PRO A 397 10.60 21.06 -21.85
#